data_AF-A0A2Z7CG99-F1
#
_entry.id   AF-A0A2Z7CG99-F1
#
_cell.length_a   1.000
_cell.length_b   1.000
_cell.length_c   1.000
_cell.angle_alpha   90.00
_cell.angle_beta   90.00
_cell.angle_gamma   90.00
#
_symmetry.space_group_name_H-M   'P 1'
#
loop_
_entity.id
_entity.type
_entity.pdbx_description
1 polymer ?
#
loop_
_entity_poly.entity_id
_entity_poly.type
_entity_poly.pdbx_seq_one_letter_code
_entity_poly.pdbx_strand_id
1 'polypeptide(L)'
;MFSKIKSCTTAKDIWDKLTQICEGSDETKENKLTVAQQKYESVKMKDGETMTEFDERFSTIVIELSSLGKEYSNRELALKVMRALPKEWDVKTMAMRESKDLNQMELHDLFANLKAYEFELETRSEAPSTSQPTKALAATTAEQCSPSTSKSAE
;
A
#
# COMPACT_ATOMS: atom_id res chain seq x y z
N MET A 1 19.35 9.99 39.91
CA MET A 1 18.70 8.68 40.11
C MET A 1 18.62 8.33 41.60
N PHE A 2 19.73 8.31 42.35
CA PHE A 2 19.75 8.04 43.80
C PHE A 2 18.85 8.97 44.65
N SER A 3 18.76 10.25 44.29
CA SER A 3 17.89 11.24 44.94
C SER A 3 16.40 10.91 44.88
N LYS A 4 15.95 10.15 43.86
CA LYS A 4 14.55 9.74 43.66
C LYS A 4 14.17 8.46 44.42
N ILE A 5 15.17 7.68 44.86
CA ILE A 5 14.98 6.39 45.56
C ILE A 5 15.38 6.43 47.03
N LYS A 6 16.01 7.51 47.51
CA LYS A 6 16.45 7.66 48.91
C LYS A 6 15.33 7.55 49.95
N SER A 7 14.08 7.77 49.54
CA SER A 7 12.89 7.70 50.41
C SER A 7 12.19 6.34 50.36
N CYS A 8 12.65 5.42 49.53
CA CYS A 8 12.10 4.07 49.44
C CYS A 8 12.65 3.23 50.60
N THR A 9 11.78 2.51 51.30
CA THR A 9 12.14 1.76 52.51
C THR A 9 12.31 0.27 52.25
N THR A 10 11.74 -0.24 51.17
CA THR A 10 11.87 -1.65 50.78
C THR A 10 12.66 -1.81 49.48
N ALA A 11 13.34 -2.95 49.32
CA ALA A 11 14.02 -3.29 48.07
C ALA A 11 13.05 -3.33 46.88
N LYS A 12 11.80 -3.73 47.13
CA LYS A 12 10.71 -3.69 46.15
C LYS A 12 10.42 -2.26 45.69
N ASP A 13 10.25 -1.32 46.60
CA ASP A 13 9.98 0.08 46.24
C ASP A 13 11.12 0.70 45.44
N ILE A 14 12.38 0.39 45.79
CA ILE A 14 13.56 0.85 45.05
C ILE A 14 13.55 0.29 43.63
N TRP A 15 13.28 -1.01 43.48
CA TRP A 15 13.18 -1.68 42.18
C TRP A 15 12.07 -1.08 41.33
N ASP A 16 10.85 -0.96 41.87
CA ASP A 16 9.70 -0.40 41.16
C ASP A 16 9.96 1.05 40.72
N LYS A 17 10.61 1.86 41.57
CA LYS A 17 10.99 3.24 41.23
C LYS A 17 12.08 3.30 40.15
N LEU A 18 13.06 2.39 40.19
CA LEU A 18 14.11 2.29 39.17
C LEU A 18 13.51 1.89 37.83
N THR A 19 12.64 0.88 37.81
CA THR A 19 11.87 0.47 36.64
C THR A 19 11.08 1.64 36.07
N GLN A 20 10.38 2.40 36.92
CA GLN A 20 9.64 3.60 36.51
C GLN A 20 10.54 4.71 35.92
N ILE A 21 11.76 4.88 36.42
CA ILE A 21 12.69 5.89 35.91
C ILE A 21 13.35 5.44 34.58
N CYS A 22 13.65 4.15 34.45
CA CYS A 22 14.36 3.60 33.30
C CYS A 22 13.42 3.29 32.13
N GLU A 23 12.26 2.70 32.38
CA GLU A 23 11.28 2.36 31.33
C GLU A 23 10.27 3.49 31.08
N GLY A 24 10.18 4.46 32.01
CA GLY A 24 9.11 5.44 32.09
C GLY A 24 7.96 4.96 32.97
N SER A 25 7.15 5.90 33.46
CA SER A 25 5.89 5.56 34.14
C SER A 25 4.91 4.86 33.19
N ASP A 26 3.94 4.15 33.73
CA ASP A 26 2.83 3.60 32.92
C ASP A 26 2.16 4.70 32.08
N GLU A 27 1.99 5.89 32.65
CA GLU A 27 1.55 7.11 31.94
C GLU A 27 2.46 7.49 30.76
N THR A 28 3.78 7.33 30.89
CA THR A 28 4.73 7.59 29.79
C THR A 28 4.58 6.55 28.68
N LYS A 29 4.36 5.27 29.03
CA LYS A 29 4.12 4.20 28.06
C LYS A 29 2.79 4.40 27.33
N GLU A 30 1.73 4.77 28.06
CA GLU A 30 0.41 5.08 27.51
C GLU A 30 0.44 6.30 26.57
N ASN A 31 1.17 7.36 26.95
CA ASN A 31 1.36 8.53 26.09
C ASN A 31 2.10 8.17 24.79
N LYS A 32 3.16 7.35 24.87
CA LYS A 32 3.89 6.85 23.69
C LYS A 32 2.99 6.02 22.78
N LEU A 33 2.18 5.13 23.36
CA LEU A 33 1.23 4.32 22.61
C LEU A 33 0.19 5.20 21.90
N THR A 34 -0.35 6.19 22.60
CA THR A 34 -1.30 7.16 22.03
C THR A 34 -0.70 7.90 20.85
N VAL A 35 0.53 8.39 20.98
CA VAL A 35 1.24 9.09 19.89
C VAL A 35 1.51 8.14 18.70
N ALA A 36 1.98 6.91 18.96
CA ALA A 36 2.22 5.93 17.91
C ALA A 36 0.92 5.56 17.17
N GLN A 37 -0.19 5.43 17.89
CA GLN A 37 -1.49 5.15 17.29
C GLN A 37 -1.99 6.33 16.46
N GLN A 38 -1.76 7.58 16.90
CA GLN A 38 -2.07 8.76 16.10
C GLN A 38 -1.23 8.82 14.82
N LYS A 39 0.07 8.47 14.87
CA LYS A 39 0.93 8.37 13.67
C LYS A 39 0.39 7.33 12.71
N TYR A 40 0.00 6.16 13.21
CA TYR A 40 -0.63 5.11 12.40
C TYR A 40 -1.93 5.59 11.78
N GLU A 41 -2.80 6.24 12.56
CA GLU A 41 -4.10 6.67 12.04
C GLU A 41 -3.99 7.77 10.99
N SER A 42 -3.04 8.68 11.16
CA SER A 42 -2.79 9.80 10.24
C SER A 42 -1.87 9.44 9.07
N VAL A 43 -1.35 8.20 9.02
CA VAL A 43 -0.42 7.79 7.97
C VAL A 43 -1.08 7.89 6.60
N LYS A 44 -0.43 8.63 5.70
CA LYS A 44 -0.75 8.75 4.28
C LYS A 44 0.56 8.76 3.51
N MET A 45 0.53 8.24 2.30
CA MET A 45 1.62 8.42 1.34
C MET A 45 1.72 9.91 1.00
N LYS A 46 2.93 10.45 1.00
CA LYS A 46 3.18 11.87 0.71
C LYS A 46 3.32 12.09 -0.80
N ASP A 47 3.10 13.31 -1.24
CA ASP A 47 3.33 13.69 -2.64
C ASP A 47 4.80 13.49 -3.02
N GLY A 48 5.05 12.72 -4.08
CA GLY A 48 6.40 12.40 -4.56
C GLY A 48 7.17 11.38 -3.71
N GLU A 49 6.56 10.80 -2.67
CA GLU A 49 7.13 9.66 -1.95
C GLU A 49 6.98 8.40 -2.81
N THR A 50 8.04 7.60 -2.89
CA THR A 50 8.00 6.30 -3.58
C THR A 50 7.31 5.25 -2.71
N MET A 51 6.81 4.17 -3.33
CA MET A 51 6.21 3.06 -2.58
C MET A 51 7.20 2.42 -1.59
N THR A 52 8.51 2.43 -1.90
CA THR A 52 9.54 1.90 -1.01
C THR A 52 9.74 2.78 0.23
N GLU A 53 9.80 4.10 0.07
CA GLU A 53 9.89 5.01 1.21
C GLU A 53 8.63 4.96 2.09
N PHE A 54 7.46 4.81 1.46
CA PHE A 54 6.21 4.66 2.18
C PHE A 54 6.16 3.35 2.98
N ASP A 55 6.61 2.23 2.40
CA ASP A 55 6.74 0.93 3.07
C ASP A 55 7.63 1.04 4.32
N GLU A 56 8.84 1.58 4.20
CA GLU A 56 9.77 1.73 5.32
C GLU A 56 9.17 2.56 6.46
N ARG A 57 8.49 3.66 6.12
CA ARG A 57 7.85 4.53 7.11
C ARG A 57 6.65 3.84 7.78
N PHE A 58 5.82 3.13 7.01
CA PHE A 58 4.69 2.39 7.55
C PHE A 58 5.16 1.24 8.46
N SER A 59 6.15 0.46 8.00
CA SER A 59 6.76 -0.63 8.76
C SER A 59 7.37 -0.14 10.07
N THR A 60 8.05 1.02 10.06
CA THR A 60 8.57 1.64 11.29
C THR A 60 7.47 1.93 12.31
N ILE A 61 6.33 2.45 11.88
CA ILE A 61 5.18 2.74 12.76
C ILE A 61 4.58 1.45 13.34
N VAL A 62 4.45 0.40 12.51
CA VAL A 62 3.94 -0.91 12.96
C VAL A 62 4.88 -1.57 13.98
N ILE A 63 6.19 -1.47 13.77
CA ILE A 63 7.20 -1.96 14.72
C ILE A 63 7.13 -1.16 16.04
N GLU A 64 7.01 0.18 15.97
CA GLU A 64 6.84 1.04 17.15
C GLU A 64 5.60 0.61 17.95
N LEU A 65 4.46 0.39 17.29
CA LEU A 65 3.22 -0.06 17.92
C LEU A 65 3.33 -1.46 18.54
N SER A 66 3.95 -2.40 17.83
CA SER A 66 4.16 -3.76 18.32
C SER A 66 5.06 -3.76 19.56
N SER A 67 6.10 -2.93 19.59
CA SER A 67 6.98 -2.76 20.76
C SER A 67 6.27 -2.18 21.99
N LEU A 68 5.15 -1.47 21.78
CA LEU A 68 4.29 -0.91 22.81
C LEU A 68 3.11 -1.83 23.17
N GLY A 69 3.09 -3.07 22.64
CA GLY A 69 2.07 -4.08 22.93
C GLY A 69 0.79 -3.96 22.11
N LYS A 70 0.79 -3.16 21.03
CA LYS A 70 -0.35 -3.01 20.12
C LYS A 70 -0.05 -3.67 18.78
N GLU A 71 -0.67 -4.81 18.56
CA GLU A 71 -0.58 -5.55 17.30
C GLU A 71 -1.82 -5.31 16.43
N TYR A 72 -1.63 -5.43 15.11
CA TYR A 72 -2.68 -5.37 14.10
C TYR A 72 -2.59 -6.62 13.25
N SER A 73 -3.74 -7.16 12.85
CA SER A 73 -3.78 -8.26 11.89
C SER A 73 -3.28 -7.82 10.52
N ASN A 74 -2.77 -8.77 9.73
CA ASN A 74 -2.35 -8.51 8.34
C ASN A 74 -3.45 -7.83 7.51
N ARG A 75 -4.71 -8.22 7.71
CA ARG A 75 -5.86 -7.59 7.06
C ARG A 75 -6.02 -6.12 7.46
N GLU A 76 -5.90 -5.79 8.74
CA GLU A 76 -6.02 -4.41 9.21
C GLU A 76 -4.91 -3.54 8.63
N LEU A 77 -3.66 -4.05 8.64
CA LEU A 77 -2.51 -3.37 8.04
C LEU A 77 -2.71 -3.16 6.53
N ALA A 78 -3.15 -4.19 5.81
CA ALA A 78 -3.40 -4.10 4.38
C ALA A 78 -4.47 -3.07 4.05
N LEU A 79 -5.61 -3.11 4.76
CA LEU A 79 -6.67 -2.13 4.60
C LEU A 79 -6.23 -0.72 4.98
N LYS A 80 -5.28 -0.58 5.90
CA LYS A 80 -4.72 0.72 6.29
C LYS A 80 -3.84 1.29 5.19
N VAL A 81 -2.92 0.49 4.65
CA VAL A 81 -2.06 0.86 3.51
C VAL A 81 -2.94 1.30 2.33
N MET A 82 -3.92 0.50 1.92
CA MET A 82 -4.80 0.84 0.80
C MET A 82 -5.57 2.15 0.98
N ARG A 83 -5.95 2.51 2.22
CA ARG A 83 -6.60 3.79 2.55
C ARG A 83 -5.64 4.97 2.65
N ALA A 84 -4.36 4.70 2.85
CA ALA A 84 -3.30 5.69 2.98
C ALA A 84 -2.70 6.07 1.62
N LEU A 85 -2.95 5.29 0.58
CA LEU A 85 -2.48 5.57 -0.78
C LEU A 85 -3.27 6.74 -1.43
N PRO A 86 -2.63 7.46 -2.37
CA PRO A 86 -3.29 8.48 -3.18
C PRO A 86 -4.39 7.91 -4.09
N LYS A 87 -5.29 8.76 -4.59
CA LYS A 87 -6.46 8.34 -5.40
C LYS A 87 -6.07 7.67 -6.72
N GLU A 88 -4.88 7.95 -7.22
CA GLU A 88 -4.30 7.35 -8.41
C GLU A 88 -4.17 5.81 -8.28
N TRP A 89 -4.17 5.30 -7.04
CA TRP A 89 -4.10 3.89 -6.72
C TRP A 89 -5.47 3.23 -6.53
N ASP A 90 -6.58 3.98 -6.65
CA ASP A 90 -7.95 3.48 -6.40
C ASP A 90 -8.27 2.25 -7.25
N VAL A 91 -7.93 2.26 -8.54
CA VAL A 91 -8.21 1.13 -9.44
C VAL A 91 -7.50 -0.15 -8.96
N LYS A 92 -6.21 -0.02 -8.60
CA LYS A 92 -5.40 -1.14 -8.12
C LYS A 92 -5.92 -1.66 -6.78
N THR A 93 -6.19 -0.76 -5.84
CA THR A 93 -6.68 -1.14 -4.50
C THR A 93 -8.09 -1.74 -4.56
N MET A 94 -8.97 -1.28 -5.44
CA MET A 94 -10.28 -1.89 -5.64
C MET A 94 -10.17 -3.32 -6.18
N ALA A 95 -9.34 -3.54 -7.21
CA ALA A 95 -9.10 -4.89 -7.75
C ALA A 95 -8.54 -5.85 -6.68
N MET A 96 -7.62 -5.38 -5.84
CA MET A 96 -7.09 -6.17 -4.72
C MET A 96 -8.15 -6.46 -3.65
N ARG A 97 -9.16 -5.60 -3.49
CA ARG A 97 -10.26 -5.84 -2.55
C ARG A 97 -11.24 -6.90 -3.02
N GLU A 98 -11.43 -6.97 -4.34
CA GLU A 98 -12.30 -7.94 -4.98
C GLU A 98 -11.67 -9.34 -5.06
N SER A 99 -10.33 -9.44 -5.07
CA SER A 99 -9.67 -10.72 -4.92
C SER A 99 -9.90 -11.26 -3.50
N LYS A 100 -10.30 -12.53 -3.38
CA LYS A 100 -10.64 -13.19 -2.10
C LYS A 100 -9.44 -13.40 -1.15
N ASP A 101 -8.27 -12.87 -1.53
CA ASP A 101 -6.98 -13.16 -0.91
C ASP A 101 -6.57 -12.14 0.16
N LEU A 102 -7.32 -11.05 0.33
CA LEU A 102 -6.99 -10.02 1.34
C LEU A 102 -6.92 -10.54 2.78
N ASN A 103 -7.59 -11.65 3.10
CA ASN A 103 -7.56 -12.23 4.43
C ASN A 103 -6.27 -13.00 4.71
N GLN A 104 -5.56 -13.43 3.67
CA GLN A 104 -4.35 -14.26 3.76
C GLN A 104 -3.09 -13.49 3.33
N MET A 105 -3.25 -12.33 2.70
CA MET A 105 -2.12 -11.52 2.21
C MET A 105 -1.33 -10.91 3.37
N GLU A 106 -0.04 -11.20 3.42
CA GLU A 106 0.88 -10.57 4.36
C GLU A 106 1.26 -9.15 3.94
N LEU A 107 1.70 -8.33 4.89
CA LEU A 107 2.08 -6.94 4.62
C LEU A 107 3.21 -6.83 3.59
N HIS A 108 4.18 -7.76 3.64
CA HIS A 108 5.27 -7.83 2.68
C HIS A 108 4.77 -8.08 1.26
N ASP A 109 3.84 -9.03 1.08
CA ASP A 109 3.28 -9.36 -0.23
C ASP A 109 2.48 -8.21 -0.83
N LEU A 110 1.74 -7.49 0.02
CA LEU A 110 1.05 -6.26 -0.37
C LEU A 110 2.03 -5.24 -0.94
N PHE A 111 3.08 -4.90 -0.20
CA PHE A 111 4.06 -3.91 -0.65
C PHE A 111 4.84 -4.38 -1.87
N ALA A 112 5.15 -5.68 -1.98
CA ALA A 112 5.75 -6.24 -3.20
C ALA A 112 4.85 -6.04 -4.42
N ASN A 113 3.54 -6.30 -4.29
CA ASN A 113 2.57 -6.10 -5.35
C ASN A 113 2.43 -4.61 -5.76
N LEU A 114 2.41 -3.71 -4.77
CA LEU A 114 2.32 -2.27 -5.00
C LEU A 114 3.58 -1.71 -5.67
N LYS A 115 4.78 -2.14 -5.26
CA LYS A 115 6.05 -1.76 -5.90
C LYS A 115 6.14 -2.26 -7.34
N ALA A 116 5.67 -3.47 -7.61
CA ALA A 116 5.61 -3.99 -8.98
C ALA A 116 4.69 -3.13 -9.87
N TYR A 117 3.54 -2.69 -9.33
CA TYR A 117 2.63 -1.80 -10.04
C TYR A 117 3.23 -0.39 -10.25
N GLU A 118 3.95 0.16 -9.27
CA GLU A 118 4.69 1.42 -9.41
C GLU A 118 5.67 1.36 -10.60
N PHE A 119 6.45 0.27 -10.67
CA PHE A 119 7.41 0.04 -11.74
C PHE A 119 6.74 -0.07 -13.12
N GLU A 120 5.59 -0.75 -13.22
CA GLU A 120 4.81 -0.84 -14.46
C GLU A 120 4.26 0.52 -14.93
N LEU A 121 3.90 1.40 -13.99
CA LEU A 121 3.44 2.76 -14.32
C LEU A 121 4.59 3.62 -14.86
N GLU A 122 5.76 3.57 -14.23
CA GLU A 122 6.94 4.34 -14.64
C GLU A 122 7.40 3.91 -16.04
N THR A 123 7.53 2.60 -16.28
CA THR A 123 7.95 2.06 -17.58
C THR A 123 6.98 2.39 -18.73
N ARG A 124 5.69 2.58 -18.44
CA ARG A 124 4.69 3.01 -19.43
C ARG A 124 4.75 4.52 -19.69
N SER A 125 5.11 5.32 -18.69
CA SER A 125 5.31 6.77 -18.79
C SER A 125 6.52 7.12 -19.67
N GLU A 126 7.58 6.30 -19.60
CA GLU A 126 8.81 6.48 -20.38
C GLU A 126 8.74 5.96 -21.83
N ALA A 127 7.71 5.19 -22.19
CA ALA A 127 7.55 4.70 -23.56
C ALA A 127 7.15 5.87 -24.49
N PRO A 128 7.87 6.10 -25.62
CA PRO A 128 7.40 7.04 -26.63
C PRO A 128 6.02 6.58 -27.08
N SER A 129 5.04 7.47 -27.04
CA SER A 129 3.74 7.30 -27.67
C SER A 129 3.96 6.95 -29.14
N THR A 130 4.10 5.66 -29.44
CA THR A 130 4.11 5.17 -30.81
C THR A 130 2.64 5.17 -31.20
N SER A 131 2.24 6.29 -31.80
CA SER A 131 1.04 6.42 -32.59
C SER A 131 0.87 5.16 -33.45
N GLN A 132 -0.09 4.31 -33.07
CA GLN A 132 -0.54 3.26 -33.96
C GLN A 132 -1.16 3.94 -35.19
N PRO A 133 -0.70 3.69 -36.42
CA PRO A 133 -1.45 4.10 -37.59
C PRO A 133 -2.67 3.19 -37.65
N THR A 134 -3.86 3.79 -37.56
CA THR A 134 -5.13 3.15 -37.88
C THR A 134 -5.11 2.68 -39.34
N LYS A 135 -4.77 1.42 -39.58
CA LYS A 135 -5.03 0.79 -40.88
C LYS A 135 -6.51 0.44 -40.94
N ALA A 136 -7.31 1.35 -41.51
CA ALA A 136 -8.66 1.06 -41.94
C ALA A 136 -8.65 -0.10 -42.95
N LEU A 137 -9.35 -1.18 -42.63
CA LEU A 137 -9.57 -2.31 -43.53
C LEU A 137 -10.70 -1.94 -44.49
N ALA A 138 -10.35 -1.48 -45.69
CA ALA A 138 -11.32 -1.26 -46.76
C ALA A 138 -11.79 -2.63 -47.29
N ALA A 139 -13.06 -2.97 -47.03
CA ALA A 139 -13.73 -4.09 -47.67
C ALA A 139 -14.11 -3.71 -49.10
N THR A 140 -13.39 -4.25 -50.09
CA THR A 140 -13.83 -4.21 -51.49
C THR A 140 -14.65 -5.46 -51.76
N THR A 141 -15.96 -5.26 -51.87
CA THR A 141 -16.94 -6.22 -52.39
C THR A 141 -16.53 -6.64 -53.80
N ALA A 142 -16.25 -7.93 -53.99
CA ALA A 142 -16.18 -8.54 -55.32
C ALA A 142 -17.53 -9.18 -55.63
N GLU A 143 -18.46 -8.40 -56.19
CA GLU A 143 -19.55 -8.98 -56.97
C GLU A 143 -19.06 -9.16 -58.41
N GLN A 144 -18.75 -10.41 -58.75
CA GLN A 144 -18.73 -10.87 -60.13
C GLN A 144 -20.11 -11.43 -60.46
N CYS A 145 -20.83 -10.78 -61.35
CA CYS A 145 -21.90 -11.42 -62.11
C CYS A 145 -21.87 -10.92 -63.55
N SER A 146 -21.35 -11.76 -64.45
CA SER A 146 -21.49 -11.58 -65.90
C SER A 146 -22.90 -11.97 -66.32
N PRO A 147 -23.43 -11.37 -67.41
CA PRO A 147 -24.23 -12.15 -68.33
C PRO A 147 -23.66 -12.05 -69.75
N SER A 148 -23.42 -13.24 -70.30
CA SER A 148 -23.13 -13.51 -71.70
C SER A 148 -24.31 -13.10 -72.58
N THR A 149 -24.07 -12.35 -73.65
CA THR A 149 -25.02 -12.23 -74.77
C THR A 149 -24.56 -13.10 -75.92
N SER A 150 -25.19 -14.27 -76.04
CA SER A 150 -25.16 -15.11 -77.22
C SER A 150 -26.12 -14.57 -78.28
N LYS A 151 -25.70 -14.77 -79.54
CA LYS A 151 -26.27 -14.28 -80.79
C LYS A 151 -27.28 -15.30 -81.37
N SER A 152 -28.42 -14.83 -81.86
CA SER A 152 -29.36 -15.48 -82.80
C SER A 152 -30.46 -14.44 -83.12
N ALA A 153 -31.13 -14.34 -84.26
CA ALA A 153 -30.95 -14.78 -85.64
C ALA A 153 -32.01 -13.99 -86.43
N GLU A 154 -31.67 -13.43 -87.58
CA GLU A 154 -32.48 -13.39 -88.83
C GLU A 154 -31.62 -12.85 -89.98
#